data_AF-A0A7S2NU98-F1
#
_entry.id   AF-A0A7S2NU98-F1
#
_cell.length_a   1.000
_cell.length_b   1.000
_cell.length_c   1.000
_cell.angle_alpha   90.00
_cell.angle_beta   90.00
_cell.angle_gamma   90.00
#
_symmetry.space_group_name_H-M   'P 1'
#
loop_
_entity.id
_entity.type
_entity.pdbx_description
1 polymer ?
#
loop_
_entity_poly.entity_id
_entity_poly.type
_entity_poly.pdbx_seq_one_letter_code
_entity_poly.pdbx_strand_id
1 'polypeptide(L)'
;MNSGERVFAVTIDLLGLIGFSTFVSSITTRMTQLRSLSQAKAQKDYDLRTFLHNNGISIEMRTAVMGFASSYKNVLKTKTDYGSIDVICNLPLRLKRLVTNELHFPYLRKHPCFSALISLDQQFAEDIANTALSGRALHKGEALFLTGELAEGMYFVMNSAELVSTAPLMSYRRLACEIEVTAGQWVCEAAILMEGWRFR
;
A
#
# COMPACT_ATOMS: atom_id res chain seq x y z
N MET A 1 24.10 -64.24 -14.01
CA MET A 1 24.03 -62.92 -13.34
C MET A 1 24.01 -61.88 -14.44
N ASN A 2 22.85 -61.25 -14.68
CA ASN A 2 22.58 -60.57 -15.94
C ASN A 2 23.15 -59.15 -15.93
N SER A 3 24.01 -58.83 -16.90
CA SER A 3 24.65 -57.50 -17.02
C SER A 3 23.62 -56.36 -17.11
N GLY A 4 22.43 -56.62 -17.64
CA GLY A 4 21.34 -55.64 -17.70
C GLY A 4 20.82 -55.19 -16.33
N GLU A 5 20.76 -56.07 -15.35
CA GLU A 5 20.32 -55.76 -13.99
C GLU A 5 21.29 -54.81 -13.28
N ARG A 6 22.59 -54.99 -13.53
CA ARG A 6 23.65 -54.13 -12.97
C ARG A 6 23.60 -52.71 -13.56
N VAL A 7 23.39 -52.59 -14.88
CA VAL A 7 23.30 -51.27 -15.53
C VAL A 7 22.06 -50.51 -15.05
N PHE A 8 20.94 -51.20 -14.87
CA PHE A 8 19.72 -50.60 -14.33
C PHE A 8 19.92 -50.08 -12.90
N ALA A 9 20.53 -50.88 -12.01
CA ALA A 9 20.84 -50.47 -10.64
C ALA A 9 21.72 -49.21 -10.61
N VAL A 10 22.82 -49.20 -11.36
CA VAL A 10 23.73 -48.05 -11.46
C VAL A 10 23.02 -46.80 -11.99
N THR A 11 22.11 -46.96 -12.95
CA THR A 11 21.34 -45.84 -13.52
C THR A 11 20.38 -45.24 -12.50
N ILE A 12 19.67 -46.08 -11.74
CA ILE A 12 18.77 -45.61 -10.67
C ILE A 12 19.57 -44.92 -9.56
N ASP A 13 20.71 -45.46 -9.16
CA ASP A 13 21.57 -44.85 -8.14
C ASP A 13 22.06 -43.46 -8.58
N LEU A 14 22.46 -43.31 -9.84
CA LEU A 14 22.84 -42.02 -10.42
C LEU A 14 21.67 -41.03 -10.48
N LEU A 15 20.50 -41.48 -10.94
CA LEU A 15 19.29 -40.64 -10.97
C LEU A 15 18.87 -40.21 -9.56
N GLY A 16 18.97 -41.12 -8.59
CA GLY A 16 18.72 -40.85 -7.17
C GLY A 16 19.69 -39.80 -6.61
N LEU A 17 20.99 -39.93 -6.92
CA LEU A 17 22.02 -38.97 -6.52
C LEU A 17 21.76 -37.58 -7.13
N ILE A 18 21.44 -37.49 -8.42
CA ILE A 18 21.14 -36.23 -9.10
C ILE A 18 19.87 -35.59 -8.55
N GLY A 19 18.81 -36.38 -8.35
CA GLY A 19 17.55 -35.91 -7.79
C GLY A 19 17.72 -35.37 -6.36
N PHE A 20 18.44 -36.11 -5.51
CA PHE A 20 18.74 -35.70 -4.15
C PHE A 20 19.61 -34.43 -4.11
N SER A 21 20.66 -34.36 -4.94
CA SER A 21 21.52 -33.17 -5.05
C SER A 21 20.74 -31.92 -5.45
N THR A 22 19.85 -32.06 -6.45
CA THR A 22 18.98 -30.95 -6.91
C THR A 22 18.01 -30.51 -5.82
N PHE A 23 17.40 -31.47 -5.11
CA PHE A 23 16.48 -31.18 -4.01
C PHE A 23 17.17 -30.43 -2.87
N VAL A 24 18.33 -30.90 -2.41
CA VAL A 24 19.12 -30.24 -1.36
C VAL A 24 19.51 -28.82 -1.79
N SER A 25 20.02 -28.67 -3.02
CA SER A 25 20.40 -27.35 -3.57
C SER A 25 19.23 -26.37 -3.61
N SER A 26 18.03 -26.83 -3.97
CA SER A 26 16.82 -26.00 -3.99
C SER A 26 16.42 -25.49 -2.60
N ILE A 27 16.54 -26.33 -1.56
CA ILE A 27 16.26 -25.94 -0.17
C ILE A 27 17.29 -24.91 0.29
N THR A 28 18.58 -25.18 0.07
CA THR A 28 19.66 -24.27 0.45
C THR A 28 19.52 -22.91 -0.22
N THR A 29 19.16 -22.88 -1.50
CA THR A 29 18.94 -21.64 -2.25
C THR A 29 17.79 -20.82 -1.66
N ARG A 30 16.65 -21.46 -1.37
CA ARG A 30 15.50 -20.81 -0.72
C ARG A 30 15.83 -20.29 0.67
N MET A 31 16.58 -21.06 1.47
CA MET A 31 17.04 -20.61 2.79
C MET A 31 17.97 -19.40 2.69
N THR A 32 18.88 -19.38 1.70
CA THR A 32 19.80 -18.27 1.48
C THR A 32 19.07 -17.01 1.06
N GLN A 33 18.09 -17.14 0.16
CA GLN A 33 17.20 -16.02 -0.23
C GLN A 33 16.43 -15.49 0.98
N LEU A 34 15.86 -16.36 1.81
CA LEU A 34 15.13 -15.96 3.02
C LEU A 34 16.04 -15.22 4.02
N ARG A 35 17.26 -15.72 4.23
CA ARG A 35 18.26 -15.06 5.09
C ARG A 35 18.68 -13.71 4.55
N SER A 36 18.93 -13.61 3.24
CA SER A 36 19.26 -12.35 2.57
C SER A 36 18.15 -11.30 2.76
N LEU A 37 16.88 -11.68 2.58
CA LEU A 37 15.74 -10.78 2.83
C LEU A 37 15.65 -10.34 4.30
N SER A 38 15.89 -11.27 5.24
CA SER A 38 15.91 -10.97 6.68
C SER A 38 17.05 -10.01 7.04
N GLN A 39 18.24 -10.24 6.48
CA GLN A 39 19.42 -9.42 6.71
C GLN A 39 19.26 -8.02 6.11
N ALA A 40 18.75 -7.91 4.88
CA ALA A 40 18.46 -6.61 4.27
C ALA A 40 17.43 -5.80 5.10
N LYS A 41 16.43 -6.48 5.69
CA LYS A 41 15.48 -5.84 6.60
C LYS A 41 16.16 -5.35 7.89
N ALA A 42 16.96 -6.21 8.53
CA ALA A 42 17.68 -5.88 9.75
C ALA A 42 18.66 -4.73 9.54
N GLN A 43 19.33 -4.67 8.39
CA GLN A 43 20.24 -3.59 8.02
C GLN A 43 19.50 -2.24 7.93
N LYS A 44 18.35 -2.18 7.23
CA LYS A 44 17.54 -0.95 7.15
C LYS A 44 17.06 -0.47 8.53
N ASP A 45 16.70 -1.39 9.41
CA ASP A 45 16.31 -1.05 10.80
C ASP A 45 17.50 -0.53 11.62
N TYR A 46 18.69 -1.10 11.42
CA TYR A 46 19.92 -0.62 12.04
C TYR A 46 20.31 0.77 11.54
N ASP A 47 20.27 1.01 10.24
CA ASP A 47 20.64 2.29 9.62
C ASP A 47 19.72 3.42 10.11
N LEU A 48 18.40 3.17 10.18
CA LEU A 48 17.44 4.13 10.72
C LEU A 48 17.73 4.46 12.20
N ARG A 49 17.98 3.44 13.02
CA ARG A 49 18.32 3.64 14.44
C ARG A 49 19.59 4.46 14.61
N THR A 50 20.63 4.13 13.83
CA THR A 50 21.92 4.82 13.85
C THR A 50 21.76 6.27 13.39
N PHE A 51 21.00 6.51 12.33
CA PHE A 51 20.68 7.86 11.86
C PHE A 51 19.99 8.70 12.95
N LEU A 52 18.93 8.18 13.58
CA LEU A 52 18.21 8.91 14.61
C LEU A 52 19.08 9.15 15.87
N HIS A 53 19.95 8.19 16.19
CA HIS A 53 20.91 8.33 17.28
C HIS A 53 21.95 9.43 17.00
N ASN A 54 22.54 9.42 15.81
CA ASN A 54 23.59 10.37 15.44
C ASN A 54 23.10 11.81 15.33
N ASN A 55 21.80 12.02 15.04
CA ASN A 55 21.19 13.35 15.00
C ASN A 55 20.69 13.85 16.37
N GLY A 56 20.98 13.15 17.47
CA GLY A 56 20.62 13.61 18.82
C GLY A 56 19.10 13.67 19.09
N ILE A 57 18.30 12.90 18.33
CA ILE A 57 16.85 12.89 18.49
C ILE A 57 16.48 12.27 19.85
N SER A 58 15.49 12.85 20.54
CA SER A 58 15.04 12.38 21.86
C SER A 58 14.65 10.89 21.82
N ILE A 59 14.80 10.20 22.97
CA ILE A 59 14.45 8.77 23.08
C ILE A 59 12.95 8.54 22.79
N GLU A 60 12.11 9.46 23.24
CA GLU A 60 10.66 9.41 23.01
C GLU A 60 10.33 9.49 21.52
N MET A 61 10.89 10.47 20.81
CA MET A 61 10.67 10.62 19.37
C MET A 61 11.25 9.42 18.59
N ARG A 62 12.42 8.90 18.98
CA ARG A 62 12.99 7.68 18.39
C ARG A 62 12.06 6.48 18.52
N THR A 63 11.46 6.29 19.70
CA THR A 63 10.55 5.18 19.96
C THR A 63 9.27 5.34 19.13
N ALA A 64 8.72 6.55 19.06
CA ALA A 64 7.57 6.85 18.22
C ALA A 64 7.85 6.59 16.73
N VAL A 65 8.98 7.09 16.21
CA VAL A 65 9.39 6.88 14.80
C VAL A 65 9.62 5.39 14.50
N MET A 66 10.29 4.65 15.39
CA MET A 66 10.51 3.21 15.19
C MET A 66 9.21 2.39 15.27
N GLY A 67 8.30 2.76 16.18
CA GLY A 67 6.97 2.15 16.28
C GLY A 67 6.13 2.43 15.03
N PHE A 68 6.18 3.66 14.52
CA PHE A 68 5.57 4.05 13.26
C PHE A 68 6.18 3.28 12.10
N ALA A 69 7.51 3.23 11.96
CA ALA A 69 8.19 2.51 10.87
C ALA A 69 7.87 1.00 10.87
N SER A 70 7.73 0.39 12.05
CA SER A 70 7.35 -1.02 12.18
C SER A 70 5.90 -1.25 11.76
N SER A 71 4.99 -0.35 12.16
CA SER A 71 3.59 -0.37 11.77
C SER A 71 3.41 -0.10 10.27
N TYR A 72 4.16 0.86 9.72
CA TYR A 72 4.24 1.22 8.31
C TYR A 72 4.59 0.01 7.45
N LYS A 73 5.63 -0.74 7.84
CA LYS A 73 6.06 -1.96 7.14
C LYS A 73 4.98 -3.04 7.12
N ASN A 74 4.17 -3.15 8.17
CA ASN A 74 3.09 -4.13 8.22
C ASN A 74 1.90 -3.71 7.35
N VAL A 75 1.58 -2.41 7.30
CA VAL A 75 0.52 -1.88 6.43
C VAL A 75 0.93 -1.92 4.96
N LEU A 76 2.18 -1.64 4.61
CA LEU A 76 2.65 -1.77 3.21
C LEU A 76 2.58 -3.21 2.70
N LYS A 77 2.71 -4.20 3.58
CA LYS A 77 2.56 -5.62 3.20
C LYS A 77 1.12 -5.98 2.86
N THR A 78 0.14 -5.31 3.45
CA THR A 78 -1.29 -5.59 3.23
C THR A 78 -1.92 -4.66 2.21
N LYS A 79 -1.40 -3.44 2.05
CA LYS A 79 -1.84 -2.46 1.07
C LYS A 79 -0.70 -2.15 0.11
N THR A 80 -0.65 -2.89 -0.99
CA THR A 80 0.22 -2.56 -2.09
C THR A 80 -0.32 -1.29 -2.75
N ASP A 81 0.38 -0.18 -2.54
CA ASP A 81 0.04 1.09 -3.19
C ASP A 81 0.08 0.89 -4.71
N TYR A 82 -0.93 1.40 -5.42
CA TYR A 82 -1.07 1.25 -6.87
C TYR A 82 0.19 1.75 -7.60
N GLY A 83 0.80 2.83 -7.10
CA GLY A 83 2.04 3.40 -7.64
C GLY A 83 3.32 2.62 -7.29
N SER A 84 3.25 1.67 -6.36
CA SER A 84 4.40 0.87 -5.92
C SER A 84 4.54 -0.47 -6.63
N ILE A 85 3.54 -0.87 -7.43
CA ILE A 85 3.55 -2.14 -8.17
C ILE A 85 4.24 -1.92 -9.52
N ASP A 86 5.47 -2.42 -9.63
CA ASP A 86 6.30 -2.31 -10.85
C ASP A 86 5.57 -2.79 -12.12
N VAL A 87 4.76 -3.86 -12.03
CA VAL A 87 3.95 -4.34 -13.15
C VAL A 87 2.94 -3.29 -13.62
N ILE A 88 2.30 -2.57 -12.69
CA ILE A 88 1.33 -1.51 -13.00
C ILE A 88 2.04 -0.28 -13.58
N CYS A 89 3.23 0.06 -13.07
CA CYS A 89 4.04 1.14 -13.59
C CYS A 89 4.45 0.92 -15.05
N ASN A 90 4.68 -0.34 -15.43
CA ASN A 90 5.07 -0.74 -16.78
C ASN A 90 3.88 -1.04 -17.71
N LEU A 91 2.63 -0.90 -17.25
CA LEU A 91 1.46 -1.08 -18.12
C LEU A 91 1.41 0.01 -19.20
N PRO A 92 1.00 -0.33 -20.44
CA PRO A 92 0.64 0.66 -21.45
C PRO A 92 -0.36 1.68 -20.90
N LEU A 93 -0.19 2.95 -21.26
CA LEU A 93 -0.99 4.07 -20.75
C LEU A 93 -2.50 3.80 -20.80
N ARG A 94 -2.98 3.16 -21.88
CA ARG A 94 -4.39 2.79 -22.04
C ARG A 94 -4.88 1.83 -20.96
N LEU A 95 -4.10 0.80 -20.63
CA LEU A 95 -4.46 -0.16 -19.58
C LEU A 95 -4.37 0.48 -18.20
N LYS A 96 -3.35 1.31 -17.97
CA LYS A 96 -3.22 2.07 -16.73
C LYS A 96 -4.49 2.89 -16.44
N ARG A 97 -4.96 3.65 -17.45
CA ARG A 97 -6.20 4.44 -17.34
C ARG A 97 -7.42 3.60 -17.01
N LEU A 98 -7.59 2.45 -17.67
CA LEU A 98 -8.73 1.56 -17.40
C LEU A 98 -8.71 1.05 -15.95
N VAL A 99 -7.54 0.65 -15.43
CA VAL A 99 -7.43 0.18 -14.05
C VAL A 99 -7.67 1.32 -13.06
N THR A 100 -7.10 2.50 -13.31
CA THR A 100 -7.33 3.68 -12.46
C THR A 100 -8.80 4.08 -12.43
N ASN A 101 -9.49 4.03 -13.58
CA ASN A 101 -10.92 4.28 -13.66
C ASN A 101 -11.70 3.26 -12.83
N GLU A 102 -11.47 1.96 -13.01
CA GLU A 102 -12.16 0.91 -12.24
C GLU A 102 -11.91 1.03 -10.73
N LEU A 103 -10.70 1.45 -10.33
CA LEU A 103 -10.35 1.61 -8.92
C LEU A 103 -11.08 2.81 -8.28
N HIS A 104 -11.17 3.94 -8.98
CA HIS A 104 -11.63 5.21 -8.40
C HIS A 104 -13.10 5.53 -8.67
N PHE A 105 -13.66 5.11 -9.80
CA PHE A 105 -15.05 5.42 -10.19
C PHE A 105 -16.10 5.01 -9.15
N PRO A 106 -16.00 3.85 -8.49
CA PRO A 106 -16.98 3.46 -7.47
C PRO A 106 -17.06 4.45 -6.30
N TYR A 107 -15.97 5.18 -6.00
CA TYR A 107 -15.94 6.18 -4.94
C TYR A 107 -16.43 7.54 -5.43
N LEU A 108 -16.02 7.97 -6.63
CA LEU A 108 -16.50 9.21 -7.24
C LEU A 108 -18.02 9.20 -7.42
N ARG A 109 -18.60 8.09 -7.91
CA ARG A 109 -20.05 7.97 -8.14
C ARG A 109 -20.89 8.03 -6.85
N LYS A 110 -20.29 7.82 -5.67
CA LYS A 110 -21.00 7.98 -4.40
C LYS A 110 -21.29 9.45 -4.07
N HIS A 111 -20.48 10.36 -4.58
CA HIS A 111 -20.68 11.78 -4.36
C HIS A 111 -21.72 12.32 -5.36
N PRO A 112 -22.84 12.92 -4.91
CA PRO A 112 -23.93 13.34 -5.80
C PRO A 112 -23.50 14.26 -6.95
N CYS A 113 -22.65 15.26 -6.64
CA CYS A 113 -22.11 16.18 -7.65
C CYS A 113 -21.31 15.44 -8.75
N PHE A 114 -20.34 14.61 -8.38
CA PHE A 114 -19.57 13.84 -9.35
C PHE A 114 -20.42 12.81 -10.08
N SER A 115 -21.39 12.17 -9.43
CA SER A 115 -22.33 11.25 -10.09
C SER A 115 -23.11 11.91 -11.23
N ALA A 116 -23.61 13.13 -11.00
CA ALA A 116 -24.29 13.93 -12.02
C ALA A 116 -23.32 14.32 -13.16
N LEU A 117 -22.11 14.80 -12.83
CA LEU A 117 -21.10 15.19 -13.82
C LEU A 117 -20.64 14.02 -14.68
N ILE A 118 -20.39 12.85 -14.08
CA ILE A 118 -20.01 11.62 -14.78
C ILE A 118 -21.11 11.17 -15.74
N SER A 119 -22.38 11.40 -15.40
CA SER A 119 -23.53 11.06 -16.24
C SER A 119 -23.70 12.02 -17.42
N LEU A 120 -23.20 13.25 -17.29
CA LEU A 120 -23.24 14.28 -18.33
C LEU A 120 -22.07 14.15 -19.31
N ASP A 121 -20.87 13.88 -18.79
CA ASP A 121 -19.65 13.77 -19.57
C ASP A 121 -18.74 12.64 -19.04
N GLN A 122 -18.70 11.55 -19.81
CA GLN A 122 -17.82 10.42 -19.49
C GLN A 122 -16.34 10.77 -19.66
N GLN A 123 -15.99 11.64 -20.61
CA GLN A 123 -14.60 12.01 -20.85
C GLN A 123 -14.04 12.81 -19.66
N PHE A 124 -14.83 13.73 -19.11
CA PHE A 124 -14.50 14.43 -17.88
C PHE A 124 -14.26 13.47 -16.70
N ALA A 125 -15.05 12.41 -16.58
CA ALA A 125 -14.88 11.40 -15.55
C ALA A 125 -13.54 10.67 -15.67
N GLU A 126 -13.18 10.28 -16.89
CA GLU A 126 -11.89 9.65 -17.19
C GLU A 126 -10.73 10.59 -16.91
N ASP A 127 -10.84 11.86 -17.29
CA ASP A 127 -9.79 12.86 -17.04
C ASP A 127 -9.59 13.06 -15.53
N ILE A 128 -10.64 13.29 -14.75
CA ILE A 128 -10.54 13.42 -13.28
C ILE A 128 -9.89 12.20 -12.65
N ALA A 129 -10.36 11.00 -13.02
CA ALA A 129 -9.85 9.78 -12.40
C ALA A 129 -8.36 9.57 -12.65
N ASN A 130 -7.85 10.06 -13.79
CA ASN A 130 -6.46 9.88 -14.20
C ASN A 130 -5.54 11.05 -13.81
N THR A 131 -6.05 12.27 -13.66
CA THR A 131 -5.22 13.46 -13.40
C THR A 131 -5.39 14.03 -12.00
N ALA A 132 -6.60 14.00 -11.44
CA ALA A 132 -6.94 14.69 -10.20
C ALA A 132 -6.96 13.77 -8.98
N LEU A 133 -7.08 12.46 -9.17
CA LEU A 133 -7.13 11.51 -8.08
C LEU A 133 -5.77 10.87 -7.79
N SER A 134 -5.38 10.91 -6.52
CA SER A 134 -4.22 10.20 -6.00
C SER A 134 -4.60 9.39 -4.78
N GLY A 135 -4.12 8.15 -4.70
CA GLY A 135 -4.23 7.33 -3.50
C GLY A 135 -3.27 7.82 -2.42
N ARG A 136 -3.74 7.96 -1.18
CA ARG A 136 -2.90 8.17 0.00
C ARG A 136 -3.27 7.14 1.06
N ALA A 137 -2.27 6.38 1.50
CA ALA A 137 -2.41 5.52 2.67
C ALA A 137 -2.18 6.35 3.92
N LEU A 138 -3.09 6.24 4.90
CA LEU A 138 -2.93 6.84 6.22
C LEU A 138 -2.72 5.75 7.26
N HIS A 139 -1.88 6.05 8.24
CA HIS A 139 -1.71 5.20 9.41
C HIS A 139 -2.69 5.54 10.51
N LYS A 140 -3.00 4.56 11.36
CA LYS A 140 -3.78 4.81 12.56
C LYS A 140 -3.05 5.82 13.44
N GLY A 141 -3.72 6.94 13.73
CA GLY A 141 -3.16 8.04 14.52
C GLY A 141 -2.38 9.08 13.71
N GLU A 142 -2.21 8.89 12.39
CA GLU A 142 -1.72 9.94 11.52
C GLU A 142 -2.84 10.96 11.27
N ALA A 143 -2.53 12.25 11.43
CA ALA A 143 -3.45 13.31 11.08
C ALA A 143 -3.45 13.49 9.55
N LEU A 144 -4.63 13.40 8.91
CA LEU A 144 -4.77 13.67 7.47
C LEU A 144 -4.43 15.13 7.16
N PHE A 145 -4.86 16.04 8.04
CA PHE A 145 -4.62 17.47 7.97
C PHE A 145 -4.57 18.05 9.39
N LEU A 146 -3.88 19.19 9.56
CA LEU A 146 -3.85 19.93 10.81
C LEU A 146 -4.74 21.17 10.75
N THR A 147 -5.28 21.58 11.90
CA THR A 147 -6.09 22.80 12.00
C THR A 147 -5.27 24.01 11.57
N GLY A 148 -5.86 24.83 10.69
CA GLY A 148 -5.24 26.04 10.15
C GLY A 148 -4.45 25.82 8.85
N GLU A 149 -4.16 24.57 8.46
CA GLU A 149 -3.52 24.29 7.16
C GLU A 149 -4.46 24.62 6.00
N LEU A 150 -3.85 24.99 4.86
CA LEU A 150 -4.58 25.20 3.62
C LEU A 150 -5.05 23.85 3.10
N ALA A 151 -6.33 23.75 2.76
CA ALA A 151 -6.85 22.53 2.19
C ALA A 151 -6.55 22.46 0.70
N GLU A 152 -5.80 21.42 0.33
CA GLU A 152 -5.38 21.19 -1.05
C GLU A 152 -6.45 20.45 -1.87
N GLY A 153 -7.41 19.81 -1.20
CA GLY A 153 -8.46 19.06 -1.90
C GLY A 153 -9.43 18.34 -0.97
N MET A 154 -10.29 17.56 -1.62
CA MET A 154 -11.29 16.70 -0.98
C MET A 154 -10.75 15.27 -0.86
N TYR A 155 -11.15 14.57 0.19
CA TYR A 155 -10.68 13.21 0.46
C TYR A 155 -11.83 12.21 0.48
N PHE A 156 -11.66 11.08 -0.20
CA PHE A 156 -12.56 9.93 -0.14
C PHE A 156 -11.99 8.86 0.78
N VAL A 157 -12.79 8.38 1.74
CA VAL A 157 -12.38 7.28 2.62
C VAL A 157 -12.66 5.95 1.92
N MET A 158 -11.59 5.25 1.52
CA MET A 158 -11.72 3.97 0.83
C MET A 158 -11.77 2.79 1.81
N ASN A 159 -12.62 1.80 1.50
CA ASN A 159 -12.63 0.52 2.18
C ASN A 159 -11.30 -0.22 1.96
N SER A 160 -10.66 -0.70 3.03
CA SER A 160 -9.70 -1.78 2.88
C SER A 160 -10.45 -3.10 2.73
N ALA A 161 -10.07 -3.90 1.73
CA ALA A 161 -10.70 -5.20 1.44
C ALA A 161 -10.78 -6.16 2.65
N GLU A 162 -9.96 -5.95 3.69
CA GLU A 162 -9.92 -6.79 4.89
C GLU A 162 -10.90 -6.39 6.01
N LEU A 163 -11.59 -5.25 5.93
CA LEU A 163 -12.55 -4.84 6.96
C LEU A 163 -13.83 -4.28 6.33
N VAL A 164 -14.84 -5.14 6.17
CA VAL A 164 -16.25 -4.72 6.20
C VAL A 164 -16.60 -4.45 7.66
N SER A 165 -16.01 -3.41 8.23
CA SER A 165 -16.34 -2.94 9.56
C SER A 165 -17.12 -1.64 9.44
N THR A 166 -18.24 -1.56 10.13
CA THR A 166 -19.00 -0.32 10.33
C THR A 166 -18.30 0.64 11.28
N ALA A 167 -17.14 0.26 11.83
CA ALA A 167 -16.37 1.10 12.70
C ALA A 167 -15.88 2.37 11.97
N PRO A 168 -15.80 3.50 12.68
CA PRO A 168 -15.23 4.72 12.14
C PRO A 168 -13.77 4.48 11.75
N LEU A 169 -13.42 4.82 10.51
CA LEU A 169 -12.05 4.73 10.01
C LEU A 169 -11.25 6.00 10.31
N MET A 170 -11.95 7.12 10.43
CA MET A 170 -11.38 8.42 10.73
C MET A 170 -12.38 9.19 11.60
N SER A 171 -11.89 9.97 12.56
CA SER A 171 -12.69 11.00 13.20
C SER A 171 -12.00 12.35 13.05
N TYR A 172 -12.78 13.41 12.93
CA TYR A 172 -12.26 14.78 12.99
C TYR A 172 -13.19 15.63 13.85
N ARG A 173 -12.60 16.60 14.55
CA ARG A 173 -13.37 17.53 15.36
C ARG A 173 -13.72 18.74 14.51
N ARG A 174 -15.01 19.07 14.43
CA ARG A 174 -15.50 20.31 13.83
C ARG A 174 -16.27 21.07 14.89
N LEU A 175 -15.76 22.25 15.27
CA LEU A 175 -16.29 23.03 16.39
C LEU A 175 -16.26 22.20 17.70
N ALA A 176 -17.41 21.91 18.29
CA ALA A 176 -17.56 21.12 19.51
C ALA A 176 -18.03 19.66 19.24
N CYS A 177 -18.15 19.26 17.97
CA CYS A 177 -18.63 17.93 17.60
C CYS A 177 -17.50 17.09 17.01
N GLU A 178 -17.39 15.84 17.48
CA GLU A 178 -16.54 14.83 16.84
C GLU A 178 -17.36 14.13 15.75
N ILE A 179 -16.89 14.24 14.51
CA ILE A 179 -17.53 13.64 13.34
C ILE A 179 -16.74 12.39 12.99
N GLU A 180 -17.42 11.26 13.05
CA GLU A 180 -16.91 9.97 12.62
C GLU A 180 -17.17 9.76 11.13
N VAL A 181 -16.13 9.36 10.41
CA VAL A 181 -16.13 9.12 8.98
C VAL A 181 -15.89 7.64 8.73
N THR A 182 -16.84 7.03 8.05
CA THR A 182 -16.86 5.63 7.65
C THR A 182 -16.46 5.48 6.19
N ALA A 183 -16.22 4.24 5.78
CA ALA A 183 -15.80 3.98 4.41
C ALA A 183 -16.88 4.33 3.37
N GLY A 184 -16.44 4.93 2.27
CA GLY A 184 -17.31 5.44 1.22
C GLY A 184 -17.85 6.84 1.47
N GLN A 185 -17.59 7.42 2.64
CA GLN A 185 -17.83 8.84 2.89
C GLN A 185 -16.65 9.69 2.41
N TRP A 186 -16.87 11.00 2.32
CA TRP A 186 -15.87 11.98 1.92
C TRP A 186 -15.85 13.15 2.89
N VAL A 187 -14.75 13.90 2.88
CA VAL A 187 -14.56 15.10 3.68
C VAL A 187 -13.90 16.20 2.86
N CYS A 188 -14.05 17.44 3.31
CA CYS A 188 -13.36 18.61 2.76
C CYS A 188 -13.81 19.00 1.34
N GLU A 189 -15.07 18.77 0.98
CA GLU A 189 -15.65 19.21 -0.31
C GLU A 189 -15.52 20.73 -0.53
N ALA A 190 -15.56 21.51 0.55
CA ALA A 190 -15.40 22.96 0.51
C ALA A 190 -14.06 23.41 -0.08
N ALA A 191 -13.01 22.58 0.02
CA ALA A 191 -11.69 22.86 -0.56
C ALA A 191 -11.73 22.97 -2.10
N ILE A 192 -12.67 22.27 -2.74
CA ILE A 192 -12.85 22.32 -4.20
C ILE A 192 -13.65 23.58 -4.60
N LEU A 193 -14.57 24.01 -3.76
CA LEU A 193 -15.53 25.07 -4.08
C LEU A 193 -15.05 26.47 -3.68
N MET A 194 -14.15 26.57 -2.70
CA MET A 194 -13.69 27.83 -2.14
C MET A 194 -12.18 27.94 -2.24
N GLU A 195 -11.71 29.00 -2.90
CA GLU A 195 -10.28 29.34 -2.93
C GLU A 195 -9.81 29.76 -1.53
N GLY A 196 -8.67 29.21 -1.09
CA GLY A 196 -8.09 29.58 0.21
C GLY A 196 -8.74 28.92 1.44
N TRP A 197 -9.56 27.87 1.26
CA TRP A 197 -10.20 27.18 2.39
C TRP A 197 -9.16 26.56 3.32
N ARG A 198 -9.34 26.74 4.64
CA ARG A 198 -8.45 26.20 5.68
C ARG A 198 -9.21 25.25 6.59
N PHE A 199 -8.54 24.17 7.03
CA PHE A 199 -9.11 23.23 7.97
C PHE A 199 -9.39 23.92 9.31
N ARG A 200 -10.60 23.69 9.85
CA ARG A 200 -11.06 24.27 11.12
C ARG A 200 -11.33 23.17 12.13
#